data_AF-A0A535BRK5-F1
#
_entry.id   AF-A0A535BRK5-F1
#
_cell.length_a   1.000
_cell.length_b   1.000
_cell.length_c   1.000
_cell.angle_alpha   90.00
_cell.angle_beta   90.00
_cell.angle_gamma   90.00
#
_symmetry.space_group_name_H-M   'P 1'
#
loop_
_entity.id
_entity.type
_entity.pdbx_description
1 polymer ?
#
loop_
_entity_poly.entity_id
_entity_poly.type
_entity_poly.pdbx_seq_one_letter_code
_entity_poly.pdbx_strand_id
1 'polypeptide(L)'
;LYADGQIFARFAQWAKRTVPPLGGQSVLRQSIAVPSDTGDQAERLVREIGLEGYSEVEFRRDGAGTPYLMEINPRLSASIEVAVRAGVDFPYLLYQWASGDQINIIKGYHVGGWVRYMKGDLATTILAVQERGRPGVAPPAKAILDFCASFCKPMGYDYVDWKDPLPAWTATVGFARYLSRRVGKSFSRMKLQ
;
A
#
# COMPACT_ATOMS: atom_id res chain seq x y z
N LEU A 1 -5.28 -12.42 9.73
CA LEU A 1 -4.43 -13.40 10.43
C LEU A 1 -5.29 -14.59 10.81
N TYR A 2 -4.92 -15.75 10.30
CA TYR A 2 -5.58 -17.02 10.54
C TYR A 2 -4.64 -17.90 11.36
N ALA A 3 -5.15 -18.57 12.39
CA ALA A 3 -4.41 -19.61 13.07
C ALA A 3 -5.34 -20.63 13.72
N ASP A 4 -4.95 -21.89 13.74
CA ASP A 4 -5.64 -22.97 14.47
C ASP A 4 -7.15 -23.04 14.19
N GLY A 5 -7.56 -22.88 12.92
CA GLY A 5 -8.98 -22.92 12.55
C GLY A 5 -9.74 -21.60 12.75
N GLN A 6 -9.12 -20.56 13.31
CA GLN A 6 -9.75 -19.30 13.67
C GLN A 6 -9.14 -18.09 12.94
N ILE A 7 -10.00 -17.13 12.59
CA ILE A 7 -9.57 -15.81 12.10
C ILE A 7 -9.48 -14.85 13.27
N PHE A 8 -8.27 -14.36 13.58
CA PHE A 8 -8.01 -13.46 14.71
C PHE A 8 -8.13 -11.99 14.35
N ALA A 9 -7.86 -11.64 13.10
CA ALA A 9 -7.96 -10.25 12.64
C ALA A 9 -8.22 -10.19 11.14
N ARG A 10 -9.03 -9.21 10.74
CA ARG A 10 -9.41 -8.89 9.37
C ARG A 10 -9.10 -7.43 9.10
N PHE A 11 -8.71 -7.13 7.87
CA PHE A 11 -8.49 -5.77 7.41
C PHE A 11 -8.64 -5.73 5.89
N ALA A 12 -9.20 -4.65 5.37
CA ALA A 12 -9.27 -4.39 3.95
C ALA A 12 -8.77 -2.98 3.63
N GLN A 13 -8.06 -2.89 2.51
CA GLN A 13 -7.57 -1.63 1.96
C GLN A 13 -7.94 -1.51 0.48
N TRP A 14 -8.16 -0.27 0.04
CA TRP A 14 -8.28 0.05 -1.37
C TRP A 14 -6.99 0.69 -1.88
N ALA A 15 -6.31 -0.02 -2.78
CA ALA A 15 -5.18 0.49 -3.54
C ALA A 15 -5.67 1.44 -4.64
N LYS A 16 -5.97 2.70 -4.28
CA LYS A 16 -6.49 3.69 -5.22
C LYS A 16 -5.50 4.02 -6.33
N ARG A 17 -4.20 4.01 -6.04
CA ARG A 17 -3.14 4.16 -7.04
C ARG A 17 -2.01 3.16 -6.80
N THR A 18 -1.46 2.65 -7.89
CA THR A 18 -0.30 1.76 -7.90
C THR A 18 0.81 2.29 -8.79
N VAL A 19 2.03 1.78 -8.59
CA VAL A 19 3.14 1.95 -9.53
C VAL A 19 3.82 0.59 -9.78
N PRO A 20 3.87 0.11 -11.04
CA PRO A 20 3.20 0.63 -12.24
C PRO A 20 1.65 0.60 -12.16
N PRO A 21 0.93 1.15 -13.15
CA PRO A 21 -0.51 0.96 -13.27
C PRO A 21 -0.87 -0.52 -13.46
N LEU A 22 -2.05 -0.94 -12.96
CA LEU A 22 -2.56 -2.32 -13.05
C LEU A 22 -1.70 -3.39 -12.35
N GLY A 23 -0.79 -3.02 -11.47
CA GLY A 23 -0.04 -4.00 -10.67
C GLY A 23 1.19 -3.39 -10.04
N GLY A 24 1.68 -4.00 -8.97
CA GLY A 24 2.85 -3.51 -8.25
C GLY A 24 2.49 -2.73 -6.99
N GLN A 25 3.35 -1.80 -6.60
CA GLN A 25 3.28 -1.23 -5.26
C GLN A 25 2.08 -0.29 -5.13
N SER A 26 1.27 -0.49 -4.10
CA SER A 26 0.19 0.42 -3.73
C SER A 26 0.76 1.71 -3.14
N VAL A 27 0.52 2.85 -3.79
CA VAL A 27 1.14 4.15 -3.44
C VAL A 27 0.19 5.14 -2.81
N LEU A 28 -1.11 5.00 -3.07
CA LEU A 28 -2.17 5.72 -2.37
C LEU A 28 -3.23 4.70 -1.96
N ARG A 29 -3.40 4.56 -0.65
CA ARG A 29 -4.24 3.52 -0.03
C ARG A 29 -5.25 4.15 0.90
N GLN A 30 -6.39 3.46 1.08
CA GLN A 30 -7.39 3.83 2.07
C GLN A 30 -7.81 2.59 2.86
N SER A 31 -7.95 2.69 4.18
CA SER A 31 -8.67 1.65 4.94
C SER A 31 -10.15 1.67 4.55
N ILE A 32 -10.69 0.52 4.16
CA ILE A 32 -12.10 0.36 3.79
C ILE A 32 -12.74 -0.70 4.67
N ALA A 33 -14.07 -0.74 4.77
CA ALA A 33 -14.73 -1.90 5.34
C ALA A 33 -14.42 -3.14 4.49
N VAL A 34 -14.30 -4.32 5.12
CA VAL A 34 -14.12 -5.58 4.38
C VAL A 34 -15.33 -5.79 3.46
N PRO A 35 -15.16 -5.79 2.12
CA PRO A 35 -16.28 -5.99 1.22
C PRO A 35 -16.82 -7.42 1.37
N SER A 36 -18.12 -7.58 1.52
CA SER A 36 -18.75 -8.89 1.80
C SER A 36 -18.53 -9.90 0.67
N ASP A 37 -18.46 -9.44 -0.58
CA ASP A 37 -18.27 -10.28 -1.76
C ASP A 37 -16.84 -10.80 -1.93
N THR A 38 -15.85 -10.20 -1.27
CA THR A 38 -14.45 -10.65 -1.30
C THR A 38 -13.94 -11.16 0.06
N GLY A 39 -14.49 -10.68 1.17
CA GLY A 39 -14.03 -11.01 2.53
C GLY A 39 -14.23 -12.48 2.86
N ASP A 40 -15.44 -12.98 2.67
CA ASP A 40 -15.77 -14.39 2.94
C ASP A 40 -14.98 -15.34 2.02
N GLN A 41 -14.77 -14.92 0.76
CA GLN A 41 -13.95 -15.66 -0.20
C GLN A 41 -12.48 -15.70 0.23
N ALA A 42 -11.92 -14.57 0.66
CA ALA A 42 -10.54 -14.48 1.13
C ALA A 42 -10.30 -15.39 2.34
N GLU A 43 -11.21 -15.37 3.32
CA GLU A 43 -11.10 -16.21 4.50
C GLU A 43 -11.23 -17.69 4.17
N ARG A 44 -12.15 -18.05 3.28
CA ARG A 44 -12.29 -19.42 2.82
C ARG A 44 -11.02 -19.89 2.12
N LEU A 45 -10.46 -19.09 1.21
CA LEU A 45 -9.20 -19.42 0.54
C LEU A 45 -8.06 -19.65 1.54
N VAL A 46 -7.87 -18.74 2.49
CA VAL A 46 -6.83 -18.86 3.53
C VAL A 46 -7.02 -20.13 4.37
N ARG A 47 -8.26 -20.44 4.78
CA ARG A 47 -8.61 -21.64 5.57
C ARG A 47 -8.35 -22.94 4.81
N GLU A 48 -8.86 -23.04 3.58
CA GLU A 48 -8.79 -24.26 2.77
C GLU A 48 -7.35 -24.56 2.31
N ILE A 49 -6.54 -23.52 2.08
CA ILE A 49 -5.11 -23.68 1.78
C ILE A 49 -4.30 -24.00 3.06
N GLY A 50 -4.82 -23.64 4.25
CA GLY A 50 -4.11 -23.81 5.52
C GLY A 50 -3.00 -22.77 5.73
N LEU A 51 -3.24 -21.52 5.30
CA LEU A 51 -2.26 -20.44 5.44
C LEU A 51 -2.27 -19.83 6.84
N GLU A 52 -1.50 -20.45 7.73
CA GLU A 52 -1.27 -19.99 9.10
C GLU A 52 -0.52 -18.65 9.15
N GLY A 53 -0.88 -17.79 10.11
CA GLY A 53 -0.32 -16.47 10.30
C GLY A 53 -0.95 -15.37 9.42
N TYR A 54 -0.12 -14.40 9.01
CA TYR A 54 -0.57 -13.30 8.16
C TYR A 54 -0.63 -13.73 6.70
N SER A 55 -1.74 -13.41 6.03
CA SER A 55 -1.88 -13.53 4.58
C SER A 55 -2.67 -12.34 4.03
N GLU A 56 -2.29 -11.87 2.85
CA GLU A 56 -3.03 -10.90 2.06
C GLU A 56 -3.64 -11.60 0.84
N VAL A 57 -4.92 -11.37 0.59
CA VAL A 57 -5.62 -11.84 -0.61
C VAL A 57 -6.03 -10.62 -1.41
N GLU A 58 -5.49 -10.50 -2.62
CA GLU A 58 -5.73 -9.35 -3.48
C GLU A 58 -6.82 -9.64 -4.51
N PHE A 59 -7.75 -8.71 -4.63
CA PHE A 59 -8.79 -8.72 -5.66
C PHE A 59 -8.69 -7.46 -6.52
N ARG A 60 -9.01 -7.60 -7.81
CA ARG A 60 -9.23 -6.49 -8.72
C ARG A 60 -10.66 -6.50 -9.21
N ARG A 61 -11.27 -5.32 -9.30
CA ARG A 61 -12.61 -5.17 -9.86
C ARG A 61 -12.54 -4.76 -11.32
N ASP A 62 -13.41 -5.33 -12.15
CA ASP A 62 -13.64 -4.88 -13.53
C ASP A 62 -14.48 -3.58 -13.58
N GLY A 63 -14.86 -3.14 -14.78
CA GLY A 63 -15.69 -1.95 -14.98
C GLY A 63 -17.12 -2.07 -14.46
N ALA A 64 -17.63 -3.30 -14.28
CA ALA A 64 -18.94 -3.57 -13.68
C ALA A 64 -18.87 -3.70 -12.14
N GLY A 65 -17.66 -3.74 -11.58
CA GLY A 65 -17.41 -3.92 -10.16
C GLY A 65 -17.21 -5.38 -9.74
N THR A 66 -17.19 -6.34 -10.67
CA THR A 66 -17.00 -7.77 -10.39
C THR A 66 -15.59 -8.01 -9.87
N PRO A 67 -15.39 -8.63 -8.68
CA PRO A 67 -14.07 -8.92 -8.16
C PRO A 67 -13.46 -10.17 -8.80
N TYR A 68 -12.19 -10.08 -9.16
CA TYR A 68 -11.35 -11.17 -9.65
C TYR A 68 -10.15 -11.34 -8.72
N LEU A 69 -9.90 -12.58 -8.30
CA LEU A 69 -8.72 -12.92 -7.51
C LEU A 69 -7.45 -12.64 -8.33
N MET A 70 -6.49 -11.93 -7.73
CA MET A 70 -5.22 -11.59 -8.35
C MET A 70 -4.07 -12.41 -7.76
N GLU A 71 -3.90 -12.36 -6.44
CA GLU A 71 -2.77 -12.97 -5.75
C GLU A 71 -3.17 -13.36 -4.31
N ILE A 72 -2.51 -14.39 -3.78
CA ILE A 72 -2.53 -14.76 -2.36
C ILE A 72 -1.09 -14.71 -1.85
N ASN A 73 -0.82 -13.82 -0.90
CA ASN A 73 0.50 -13.52 -0.37
C ASN A 73 0.58 -13.96 1.11
N PRO A 74 1.17 -15.11 1.45
CA PRO A 74 1.35 -15.57 2.83
C PRO A 74 2.57 -14.90 3.51
N ARG A 75 2.64 -13.57 3.43
CA ARG A 75 3.70 -12.74 3.99
C ARG A 75 3.21 -11.32 4.24
N LEU A 76 3.89 -10.60 5.12
CA LEU A 76 3.61 -9.17 5.33
C LEU A 76 3.71 -8.40 4.01
N SER A 77 2.69 -7.59 3.74
CA SER A 77 2.64 -6.75 2.54
C SER A 77 3.08 -5.33 2.84
N ALA A 78 3.36 -4.57 1.78
CA ALA A 78 3.67 -3.14 1.91
C ALA A 78 2.47 -2.31 2.45
N SER A 79 1.29 -2.90 2.55
CA SER A 79 0.07 -2.26 3.05
C SER A 79 -0.11 -2.40 4.57
N ILE A 80 0.82 -3.07 5.26
CA ILE A 80 0.74 -3.32 6.69
C ILE A 80 0.58 -2.03 7.52
N GLU A 81 1.24 -0.95 7.11
CA GLU A 81 1.18 0.34 7.78
C GLU A 81 -0.24 0.92 7.83
N VAL A 82 -1.04 0.65 6.79
CA VAL A 82 -2.43 1.13 6.74
C VAL A 82 -3.28 0.37 7.76
N ALA A 83 -3.02 -0.93 7.94
CA ALA A 83 -3.70 -1.75 8.93
C ALA A 83 -3.35 -1.30 10.36
N VAL A 84 -2.06 -1.10 10.64
CA VAL A 84 -1.56 -0.63 11.95
C VAL A 84 -2.19 0.72 12.31
N ARG A 85 -2.18 1.69 11.38
CA ARG A 85 -2.82 2.99 11.58
C ARG A 85 -4.34 2.93 11.74
N ALA A 86 -4.98 1.90 11.20
CA ALA A 86 -6.40 1.65 11.41
C ALA A 86 -6.70 0.96 12.75
N GLY A 87 -5.67 0.52 13.49
CA GLY A 87 -5.80 -0.16 14.79
C GLY A 87 -5.65 -1.69 14.73
N VAL A 88 -5.17 -2.24 13.60
CA VAL A 88 -4.87 -3.68 13.46
C VAL A 88 -3.36 -3.89 13.38
N ASP A 89 -2.74 -4.17 14.52
CA ASP A 89 -1.30 -4.42 14.63
C ASP A 89 -0.95 -5.86 14.22
N PHE A 90 -1.03 -6.13 12.92
CA PHE A 90 -0.66 -7.44 12.37
C PHE A 90 0.78 -7.88 12.67
N PRO A 91 1.81 -7.00 12.68
CA PRO A 91 3.15 -7.39 13.15
C PRO A 91 3.13 -7.97 14.56
N TYR A 92 2.43 -7.32 15.50
CA TYR A 92 2.32 -7.83 16.86
C TYR A 92 1.51 -9.13 16.93
N LEU A 93 0.38 -9.23 16.21
CA LEU A 93 -0.39 -10.48 16.14
C LEU A 93 0.42 -11.64 15.53
N LEU A 94 1.24 -11.35 14.51
CA LEU A 94 2.11 -12.34 13.90
C LEU A 94 3.22 -12.78 14.86
N TYR A 95 3.76 -11.85 15.65
CA TYR A 95 4.70 -12.17 16.73
C TYR A 95 4.05 -13.07 17.79
N GLN A 96 2.83 -12.77 18.23
CA GLN A 96 2.09 -13.60 19.19
C GLN A 96 1.92 -15.03 18.65
N TRP A 97 1.46 -15.15 17.41
CA TRP A 97 1.33 -16.45 16.74
C TRP A 97 2.67 -17.20 16.65
N ALA A 98 3.72 -16.54 16.15
CA ALA A 98 5.02 -17.17 15.95
C ALA A 98 5.71 -17.58 17.27
N SER A 99 5.39 -16.91 18.38
CA SER A 99 5.95 -17.21 19.70
C SER A 99 5.15 -18.27 20.46
N GLY A 100 3.98 -18.67 19.95
CA GLY A 100 3.04 -19.53 20.68
C GLY A 100 2.29 -18.83 21.82
N ASP A 101 2.31 -17.49 21.83
CA ASP A 101 1.57 -16.69 22.80
C ASP A 101 0.07 -16.67 22.48
N GLN A 102 -0.74 -16.25 23.45
CA GLN A 102 -2.15 -15.99 23.21
C GLN A 102 -2.31 -14.87 22.18
N ILE A 103 -2.93 -15.20 21.03
CA ILE A 103 -3.19 -14.25 19.96
C ILE A 103 -4.43 -13.40 20.28
N ASN A 104 -4.28 -12.08 20.19
CA ASN A 104 -5.39 -11.16 20.42
C ASN A 104 -6.41 -11.21 19.29
N ILE A 105 -7.71 -11.20 19.62
CA ILE A 105 -8.80 -11.11 18.65
C ILE A 105 -9.13 -9.63 18.40
N ILE A 106 -8.94 -9.17 17.17
CA ILE A 106 -9.27 -7.81 16.75
C ILE A 106 -10.60 -7.82 15.99
N LYS A 107 -11.63 -7.24 16.62
CA LYS A 107 -13.03 -7.26 16.12
C LYS A 107 -13.38 -6.12 15.16
N GLY A 108 -12.56 -5.07 15.09
CA GLY A 108 -12.84 -3.90 14.28
C GLY A 108 -11.64 -2.98 14.16
N TYR A 109 -11.73 -2.02 13.23
CA TYR A 109 -10.69 -1.05 12.92
C TYR A 109 -11.29 0.23 12.33
N HIS A 110 -10.51 1.30 12.29
CA HIS A 110 -10.93 2.59 11.75
C HIS A 110 -10.92 2.58 10.22
N VAL A 111 -12.10 2.81 9.63
CA VAL A 111 -12.31 2.92 8.18
C VAL A 111 -12.16 4.37 7.73
N GLY A 112 -11.66 4.56 6.52
CA GLY A 112 -11.60 5.85 5.84
C GLY A 112 -10.23 6.54 5.90
N GLY A 113 -9.29 6.01 6.67
CA GLY A 113 -7.94 6.55 6.82
C GLY A 113 -7.12 6.42 5.54
N TRP A 114 -6.51 7.53 5.09
CA TRP A 114 -5.66 7.55 3.90
C TRP A 114 -4.19 7.47 4.25
N VAL A 115 -3.44 6.70 3.45
CA VAL A 115 -1.98 6.57 3.58
C VAL A 115 -1.32 6.66 2.21
N ARG A 116 -0.24 7.44 2.14
CA ARG A 116 0.49 7.73 0.90
C ARG A 116 1.98 7.37 0.99
N TYR A 117 2.46 6.70 -0.05
CA TYR A 117 3.87 6.67 -0.40
C TYR A 117 4.19 7.78 -1.42
N MET A 118 4.60 8.95 -0.93
CA MET A 118 4.67 10.18 -1.74
C MET A 118 5.58 10.07 -2.98
N LYS A 119 6.75 9.41 -2.87
CA LYS A 119 7.64 9.22 -4.03
C LYS A 119 6.99 8.36 -5.11
N GLY A 120 6.33 7.27 -4.73
CA GLY A 120 5.61 6.40 -5.67
C GLY A 120 4.39 7.10 -6.28
N ASP A 121 3.70 7.91 -5.49
CA ASP A 121 2.52 8.67 -5.90
C ASP A 121 2.85 9.77 -6.92
N LEU A 122 3.99 10.45 -6.73
CA LEU A 122 4.55 11.36 -7.71
C LEU A 122 5.00 10.61 -8.97
N ALA A 123 5.68 9.47 -8.82
CA ALA A 123 6.15 8.67 -9.94
C ALA A 123 5.00 8.19 -10.84
N THR A 124 3.92 7.64 -10.28
CA THR A 124 2.74 7.23 -11.06
C THR A 124 2.05 8.41 -11.75
N THR A 125 2.05 9.60 -11.12
CA THR A 125 1.52 10.82 -11.73
C THR A 125 2.36 11.28 -12.93
N ILE A 126 3.70 11.18 -12.85
CA ILE A 126 4.60 11.46 -13.98
C ILE A 126 4.44 10.41 -15.09
N LEU A 127 4.38 9.13 -14.73
CA LEU A 127 4.17 8.04 -15.68
C LEU A 127 2.85 8.20 -16.43
N ALA A 128 1.81 8.75 -15.80
CA ALA A 128 0.55 9.03 -16.49
C ALA A 128 0.69 10.03 -17.65
N VAL A 129 1.67 10.94 -17.58
CA VAL A 129 2.02 11.85 -18.67
C VAL A 129 2.84 11.13 -19.75
N GLN A 130 3.83 10.34 -19.33
CA GLN A 130 4.80 9.68 -20.22
C GLN A 130 4.20 8.48 -20.98
N GLU A 131 3.25 7.79 -20.37
CA GLU A 131 2.67 6.54 -20.87
C GLU A 131 1.20 6.69 -21.26
N ARG A 132 0.82 7.91 -21.68
CA ARG A 132 -0.55 8.23 -22.11
C ARG A 132 -1.06 7.22 -23.14
N GLY A 133 -2.27 6.71 -22.92
CA GLY A 133 -2.94 5.79 -23.84
C GLY A 133 -2.66 4.31 -23.57
N ARG A 134 -1.76 3.96 -22.65
CA ARG A 134 -1.60 2.58 -22.20
C ARG A 134 -2.76 2.13 -21.32
N PRO A 135 -3.13 0.83 -21.34
CA PRO A 135 -4.17 0.29 -20.47
C PRO A 135 -3.91 0.61 -18.99
N GLY A 136 -4.93 1.09 -18.30
CA GLY A 136 -4.88 1.44 -16.88
C GLY A 136 -4.13 2.72 -16.52
N VAL A 137 -3.54 3.42 -17.50
CA VAL A 137 -2.99 4.76 -17.30
C VAL A 137 -4.12 5.79 -17.36
N ALA A 138 -4.28 6.57 -16.30
CA ALA A 138 -5.24 7.67 -16.27
C ALA A 138 -4.85 8.79 -17.26
N PRO A 139 -5.82 9.51 -17.84
CA PRO A 139 -5.53 10.71 -18.63
C PRO A 139 -4.66 11.70 -17.84
N PRO A 140 -3.63 12.33 -18.45
CA PRO A 140 -2.68 13.17 -17.74
C PRO A 140 -3.32 14.26 -16.86
N ALA A 141 -4.29 15.00 -17.42
CA ALA A 141 -5.00 16.06 -16.69
C ALA A 141 -5.76 15.52 -15.46
N LYS A 142 -6.38 14.35 -15.61
CA LYS A 142 -7.09 13.66 -14.51
C LYS A 142 -6.09 13.19 -13.44
N ALA A 143 -4.96 12.60 -13.84
CA ALA A 143 -3.94 12.13 -12.91
C ALA A 143 -3.36 13.27 -12.06
N ILE A 144 -3.07 14.42 -12.69
CA ILE A 144 -2.59 15.63 -12.01
C ILE A 144 -3.67 16.19 -11.08
N LEU A 145 -4.91 16.31 -11.56
CA LEU A 145 -6.02 16.80 -10.75
C LEU A 145 -6.26 15.91 -9.51
N ASP A 146 -6.34 14.60 -9.70
CA ASP A 146 -6.53 13.63 -8.61
C ASP A 146 -5.36 13.66 -7.61
N PHE A 147 -4.13 13.83 -8.11
CA PHE A 147 -2.95 14.03 -7.25
C PHE A 147 -3.08 15.28 -6.40
N CYS A 148 -3.34 16.45 -6.99
CA CYS A 148 -3.49 17.71 -6.26
C CYS A 148 -4.68 17.68 -5.29
N ALA A 149 -5.84 17.21 -5.74
CA ALA A 149 -7.05 17.12 -4.92
C ALA A 149 -6.87 16.17 -3.72
N SER A 150 -6.00 15.17 -3.83
CA SER A 150 -5.75 14.25 -2.71
C SER A 150 -5.03 14.90 -1.51
N PHE A 151 -4.44 16.10 -1.67
CA PHE A 151 -3.89 16.88 -0.54
C PHE A 151 -4.98 17.56 0.31
N CYS A 152 -6.21 17.66 -0.18
CA CYS A 152 -7.35 18.15 0.60
C CYS A 152 -7.93 17.11 1.56
N LYS A 153 -7.31 15.93 1.65
CA LYS A 153 -7.71 14.85 2.57
C LYS A 153 -6.71 14.74 3.72
N PRO A 154 -7.16 14.45 4.96
CA PRO A 154 -6.26 14.02 6.03
C PRO A 154 -5.45 12.79 5.57
N MET A 155 -4.13 12.86 5.69
CA MET A 155 -3.21 11.90 5.05
C MET A 155 -2.10 11.47 6.00
N GLY A 156 -1.90 10.17 6.15
CA GLY A 156 -0.68 9.58 6.69
C GLY A 156 0.36 9.34 5.59
N TYR A 157 1.64 9.33 5.93
CA TYR A 157 2.73 9.05 4.99
C TYR A 157 3.60 7.91 5.51
N ASP A 158 3.99 6.98 4.64
CA ASP A 158 4.66 5.72 5.05
C ASP A 158 5.92 5.91 5.90
N TYR A 159 6.66 6.99 5.64
CA TYR A 159 7.97 7.25 6.25
C TYR A 159 7.99 8.52 7.09
N VAL A 160 6.83 9.12 7.39
CA VAL A 160 6.72 10.29 8.27
C VAL A 160 5.96 9.87 9.52
N ASP A 161 6.66 9.87 10.63
CA ASP A 161 6.08 9.84 11.96
C ASP A 161 6.45 11.13 12.68
N TRP A 162 5.48 11.77 13.33
CA TRP A 162 5.71 12.96 14.14
C TRP A 162 6.46 12.65 15.44
N LYS A 163 6.34 11.42 15.94
CA LYS A 163 7.04 10.95 17.14
C LYS A 163 8.46 10.47 16.84
N ASP A 164 8.72 10.10 15.59
CA ASP A 164 10.05 9.73 15.10
C ASP A 164 10.32 10.33 13.69
N PRO A 165 10.80 11.58 13.61
CA PRO A 165 11.06 12.23 12.32
C PRO A 165 12.37 11.79 11.66
N LEU A 166 13.23 11.02 12.35
CA LEU A 166 14.57 10.68 11.85
C LEU A 166 14.55 9.85 10.55
N PRO A 167 13.66 8.84 10.38
CA PRO A 167 13.48 8.15 9.10
C PRO A 167 13.11 9.10 7.95
N ALA A 168 12.20 10.05 8.19
CA ALA A 168 11.80 11.04 7.18
C ALA A 168 12.97 11.95 6.77
N TRP A 169 13.77 12.38 7.74
CA TRP A 169 14.94 13.22 7.51
C TRP A 169 16.00 12.50 6.68
N THR A 170 16.36 11.27 7.07
CA THR A 170 17.37 10.47 6.36
C THR A 170 16.96 10.17 4.91
N ALA A 171 15.68 9.86 4.68
CA ALA A 171 15.13 9.67 3.34
C ALA A 171 15.24 10.94 2.48
N THR A 172 14.87 12.09 3.04
CA THR A 172 14.95 13.40 2.37
C THR A 172 16.38 13.75 1.99
N VAL A 173 17.32 13.65 2.93
CA VAL A 173 18.74 13.94 2.70
C VAL A 173 19.35 12.95 1.70
N GLY A 174 19.00 11.66 1.79
CA GLY A 174 19.43 10.64 0.83
C GLY A 174 18.97 10.95 -0.59
N PHE A 175 17.71 11.36 -0.75
CA PHE A 175 17.16 11.76 -2.05
C PHE A 175 17.83 13.02 -2.60
N ALA A 176 18.03 14.05 -1.77
CA ALA A 176 18.75 15.26 -2.16
C ALA A 176 20.17 14.95 -2.63
N ARG A 177 20.93 14.12 -1.88
CA ARG A 177 22.28 13.69 -2.30
C ARG A 177 22.26 12.91 -3.61
N TYR A 178 21.27 12.04 -3.81
CA TYR A 178 21.11 11.31 -5.07
C TYR A 178 20.90 12.28 -6.25
N LEU A 179 20.02 13.27 -6.09
CA LEU A 179 19.79 14.31 -7.11
C LEU A 179 21.06 15.12 -7.38
N SER A 180 21.75 15.61 -6.34
CA SER A 180 22.99 16.38 -6.49
C SER A 180 24.08 15.60 -7.21
N ARG A 181 24.23 14.29 -6.93
CA ARG A 181 25.18 13.42 -7.63
C ARG A 181 24.80 13.21 -9.10
N ARG A 182 23.51 13.13 -9.42
CA ARG A 182 23.01 12.97 -10.78
C ARG A 182 23.21 14.24 -11.61
N VAL A 183 22.97 15.40 -11.00
CA VAL A 183 23.24 16.72 -11.60
C VAL A 183 24.74 16.90 -11.82
N GLY A 184 25.60 16.60 -10.83
CA GLY A 184 27.05 16.68 -10.96
C GLY A 184 27.62 15.81 -12.09
N LYS A 185 27.09 14.60 -12.28
CA LYS A 185 27.46 13.72 -13.41
C LYS A 185 26.99 14.28 -14.77
N SER A 186 25.85 14.96 -14.82
CA SER A 186 25.35 15.59 -16.05
C SER A 186 26.22 16.79 -16.47
N PHE A 187 26.67 17.61 -15.51
CA PHE A 187 27.57 18.74 -15.78
C PHE A 187 28.98 18.30 -16.20
N SER A 188 29.51 17.21 -15.65
CA SER A 188 30.79 16.65 -16.07
C SER A 188 30.77 16.15 -17.52
N ARG A 189 29.63 15.63 -17.99
CA ARG A 189 29.47 15.12 -19.36
C ARG A 189 29.33 16.24 -20.41
N MET A 190 28.87 17.42 -19.99
CA MET A 190 28.69 18.60 -20.84
C MET A 190 29.98 19.43 -21.01
N LYS A 191 30.99 19.22 -20.15
CA LYS A 191 32.33 19.84 -20.27
C LYS A 191 33.31 19.04 -21.14
N LEU A 192 32.89 17.89 -21.66
CA LEU A 192 33.70 16.96 -22.48
C LEU A 192 33.22 16.90 -23.94
N GLN A 193 32.35 17.82 -24.37
CA GLN A 193 32.01 18.11 -25.77
C GLN A 193 32.47 19.53 -26.08
#